data_AF-A0A507DYQ5-F1
#
_entry.id   AF-A0A507DYQ5-F1
#
_cell.length_a   1.000
_cell.length_b   1.000
_cell.length_c   1.000
_cell.angle_alpha   90.00
_cell.angle_beta   90.00
_cell.angle_gamma   90.00
#
_symmetry.space_group_name_H-M   'P 1'
#
loop_
_entity.id
_entity.type
_entity.pdbx_description
1 polymer ?
#
loop_
_entity_poly.entity_id
_entity_poly.type
_entity_poly.pdbx_seq_one_letter_code
_entity_poly.pdbx_strand_id
1 'polypeptide(L)'
;MLCMHCLHPQPASQHCSACHAQLSTYYCTICKLWDDDRTKHIYHCAACGICRIGRGLGVDYFHCEKCNACMAIGLDGGNHKCIERNLECDCPICGEYMFTSTSTVIFMPCGHCIHYSCHQTYIQTSYQCPTCFKSLSDMTDYFARIDTMLQHHTMPHEYAHMTSKLYCNDCEQRSTAPYHFLYHACGECKGYNTKVLSVEKAGVLVGDGRAAAAENAGAPPGAPASNQAPAPPFLDMERQQNPPPPPPDEAL
;
A
#
# COMPACT_ATOMS: atom_id res chain seq x y z
N MET A 1 3.41 39.14 11.86
CA MET A 1 2.88 38.37 13.01
C MET A 1 2.72 39.32 14.19
N LEU A 2 1.91 38.95 15.18
CA LEU A 2 1.68 39.75 16.40
C LEU A 2 2.27 39.00 17.61
N CYS A 3 3.09 39.66 18.42
CA CYS A 3 3.56 39.07 19.66
C CYS A 3 2.42 39.00 20.68
N MET A 4 2.08 37.80 21.18
CA MET A 4 1.00 37.64 22.16
C MET A 4 1.38 38.05 23.60
N HIS A 5 2.67 38.28 23.88
CA HIS A 5 3.13 38.76 25.19
C HIS A 5 3.06 40.29 25.34
N CYS A 6 3.41 41.04 24.30
CA CYS A 6 3.50 42.51 24.36
C CYS A 6 2.67 43.23 23.28
N LEU A 7 1.93 42.48 22.45
CA LEU A 7 1.09 42.99 21.36
C LEU A 7 1.84 43.82 20.30
N HIS A 8 3.16 43.66 20.20
CA HIS A 8 3.96 44.33 19.17
C HIS A 8 3.82 43.61 17.80
N PRO A 9 3.40 44.31 16.73
CA PRO A 9 3.43 43.77 15.37
C PRO A 9 4.86 43.72 14.83
N GLN A 10 5.26 42.59 14.25
CA GLN A 10 6.63 42.38 13.76
C GLN A 10 6.70 41.40 12.58
N PRO A 11 7.82 41.37 11.83
CA PRO A 11 8.11 40.28 10.89
C PRO A 11 8.15 38.91 11.56
N ALA A 12 8.03 37.85 10.77
CA ALA A 12 8.11 36.48 11.27
C ALA A 12 9.50 36.18 11.88
N SER A 13 9.56 35.82 13.16
CA SER A 13 10.80 35.51 13.88
C SER A 13 10.55 34.56 15.05
N GLN A 14 11.63 33.93 15.54
CA GLN A 14 11.60 33.08 16.74
C GLN A 14 11.41 33.88 18.04
N HIS A 15 11.86 35.13 18.05
CA HIS A 15 11.85 36.01 19.22
C HIS A 15 11.13 37.32 18.90
N CYS A 16 10.50 37.91 19.91
CA CYS A 16 9.94 39.24 19.78
C CYS A 16 11.04 40.30 19.58
N SER A 17 10.86 41.24 18.65
CA SER A 17 11.81 42.34 18.45
C SER A 17 11.73 43.41 19.56
N ALA A 18 10.60 43.50 20.26
CA ALA A 18 10.37 44.50 21.31
C ALA A 18 10.62 43.95 22.72
N CYS A 19 9.99 42.82 23.10
CA CYS A 19 10.13 42.25 24.44
C CYS A 19 11.12 41.08 24.52
N HIS A 20 11.72 40.66 23.40
CA HIS A 20 12.68 39.57 23.31
C HIS A 20 12.20 38.19 23.79
N ALA A 21 10.91 38.04 24.12
CA ALA A 21 10.32 36.76 24.47
C ALA A 21 10.48 35.76 23.32
N GLN A 22 10.87 34.52 23.65
CA GLN A 22 10.84 33.40 22.73
C GLN A 22 9.39 33.02 22.45
N LEU A 23 9.02 32.99 21.18
CA LEU A 23 7.63 32.86 20.73
C LEU A 23 7.24 31.41 20.41
N SER A 24 8.22 30.52 20.28
CA SER A 24 7.98 29.11 20.09
C SER A 24 9.19 28.25 20.51
N THR A 25 9.01 26.95 20.69
CA THR A 25 10.12 26.00 20.89
C THR A 25 10.84 25.73 19.57
N TYR A 26 10.09 25.62 18.46
CA TYR A 26 10.60 25.48 17.11
C TYR A 26 10.08 26.59 16.21
N TYR A 27 10.96 27.22 15.42
CA TYR A 27 10.59 28.16 14.36
C TYR A 27 11.34 27.83 13.08
N CYS A 28 10.60 27.63 12.00
CA CYS A 28 11.16 27.52 10.66
C CYS A 28 11.07 28.87 9.94
N THR A 29 12.23 29.45 9.61
CA THR A 29 12.32 30.69 8.82
C THR A 29 11.85 30.54 7.38
N ILE A 30 11.87 29.33 6.82
CA ILE A 30 11.48 29.06 5.43
C ILE A 30 9.97 28.86 5.35
N CYS A 31 9.44 27.90 6.11
CA CYS A 31 8.01 27.57 6.12
C CYS A 31 7.15 28.57 6.91
N LYS A 32 7.78 29.47 7.69
CA LYS A 32 7.09 30.37 8.65
C LYS A 32 6.18 29.57 9.60
N LEU A 33 6.72 28.46 10.12
CA LEU A 33 6.03 27.56 11.05
C LEU A 33 6.57 27.78 12.46
N TRP A 34 5.66 27.96 13.42
CA TRP A 34 5.96 27.97 14.86
C TRP A 34 5.29 26.76 15.49
N ASP A 35 6.02 26.02 16.33
CA ASP A 35 5.47 24.95 17.15
C ASP A 35 6.08 25.04 18.57
N ASP A 36 5.24 24.88 19.58
CA ASP A 36 5.61 25.00 20.99
C ASP A 36 5.57 23.68 21.75
N ASP A 37 5.23 22.59 21.08
CA ASP A 37 5.15 21.28 21.67
C ASP A 37 6.55 20.69 21.84
N ARG A 38 7.05 20.72 23.07
CA ARG A 38 8.37 20.19 23.44
C ARG A 38 8.49 18.68 23.27
N THR A 39 7.39 17.97 23.12
CA THR A 39 7.39 16.52 22.88
C THR A 39 7.64 16.18 21.41
N LYS A 40 7.38 17.14 20.51
CA LYS A 40 7.60 16.97 19.08
C LYS A 40 9.00 17.44 18.71
N HIS A 41 9.67 16.63 17.90
CA HIS A 41 10.85 17.08 17.18
C HIS A 41 10.42 17.41 15.76
N ILE A 42 10.84 18.57 15.26
CA ILE A 42 10.50 19.05 13.92
C ILE A 42 11.79 19.50 13.25
N TYR A 43 11.94 19.16 11.98
CA TYR A 43 13.05 19.62 11.16
C TYR A 43 12.56 20.08 9.79
N HIS A 44 13.30 20.98 9.17
CA HIS A 44 13.04 21.39 7.79
C HIS A 44 13.86 20.52 6.83
N CYS A 45 13.20 19.89 5.86
CA CYS A 45 13.89 19.24 4.75
C CYS A 45 14.00 20.23 3.59
N ALA A 46 15.22 20.65 3.26
CA ALA A 46 15.47 21.60 2.17
C ALA A 46 15.06 21.04 0.80
N ALA A 47 15.28 19.74 0.55
CA ALA A 47 14.92 19.09 -0.71
C ALA A 47 13.39 19.00 -0.90
N CYS A 48 12.64 18.67 0.15
CA CYS A 48 11.17 18.66 0.09
C CYS A 48 10.54 20.06 0.20
N GLY A 49 11.26 21.05 0.74
CA GLY A 49 10.76 22.41 0.97
C GLY A 49 9.74 22.55 2.10
N ILE A 50 9.60 21.53 2.97
CA ILE A 50 8.60 21.49 4.05
C ILE A 50 9.19 20.99 5.37
N CYS A 51 8.56 21.40 6.47
CA CYS A 51 8.88 20.86 7.80
C CYS A 51 8.26 19.48 7.98
N ARG A 52 8.99 18.56 8.60
CA ARG A 52 8.57 17.19 8.92
C ARG A 52 8.78 16.93 10.41
N ILE A 53 8.02 15.98 10.96
CA ILE A 53 8.18 15.52 12.34
C ILE A 53 9.31 14.48 12.37
N GLY A 54 10.25 14.65 13.29
CA GLY A 54 11.45 13.84 13.48
C GLY A 54 12.60 14.65 14.10
N ARG A 55 13.64 13.97 14.56
CA ARG A 55 14.86 14.58 15.12
C ARG A 55 15.74 15.22 14.06
N GLY A 56 15.66 14.77 12.81
CA GLY A 56 16.32 15.41 11.67
C GLY A 56 16.86 14.45 10.62
N LEU A 57 17.28 15.04 9.50
CA LEU A 57 18.02 14.31 8.47
C LEU A 57 19.38 13.85 9.02
N GLY A 58 19.72 12.57 8.83
CA GLY A 58 20.92 11.93 9.34
C GLY A 58 20.83 11.45 10.80
N VAL A 59 19.68 11.61 11.46
CA VAL A 59 19.46 11.12 12.83
C VAL A 59 18.45 9.97 12.84
N ASP A 60 17.18 10.29 12.57
CA ASP A 60 16.08 9.33 12.51
C ASP A 60 15.41 9.28 11.12
N TYR A 61 15.69 10.27 10.27
CA TYR A 61 15.26 10.30 8.87
C TYR A 61 16.43 10.54 7.91
N PHE A 62 16.25 10.21 6.64
CA PHE A 62 17.08 10.63 5.53
C PHE A 62 16.20 11.05 4.35
N HIS A 63 16.74 11.84 3.42
CA HIS A 63 16.04 12.19 2.19
C HIS A 63 16.57 11.31 1.06
N CYS A 64 15.68 10.63 0.35
CA CYS A 64 16.04 9.89 -0.86
C CYS A 64 15.70 10.71 -2.09
N GLU A 65 16.73 11.21 -2.78
CA GLU A 65 16.60 12.05 -3.98
C GLU A 65 15.80 11.35 -5.10
N LYS A 66 16.02 10.05 -5.30
CA LYS A 66 15.30 9.28 -6.32
C LYS A 66 13.80 9.20 -6.04
N CYS A 67 13.46 8.99 -4.76
CA CYS A 67 12.08 8.86 -4.32
C CYS A 67 11.44 10.24 -4.07
N ASN A 68 12.24 11.30 -4.01
CA ASN A 68 11.87 12.65 -3.59
C ASN A 68 11.11 12.67 -2.25
N ALA A 69 11.58 11.90 -1.27
CA ALA A 69 10.86 11.65 -0.03
C ALA A 69 11.80 11.54 1.19
N CYS A 70 11.37 12.07 2.33
CA CYS A 70 11.98 11.79 3.62
C CYS A 70 11.48 10.45 4.17
N MET A 71 12.39 9.57 4.56
CA MET A 71 12.10 8.23 5.07
C MET A 71 12.89 7.95 6.34
N ALA A 72 12.43 7.01 7.17
CA ALA A 72 13.13 6.61 8.38
C ALA A 72 14.53 6.07 8.04
N ILE A 73 15.54 6.38 8.86
CA ILE A 73 16.95 6.06 8.60
C ILE A 73 17.21 4.55 8.45
N GLY A 74 16.37 3.68 9.01
CA GLY A 74 16.46 2.23 8.81
C GLY A 74 16.25 1.78 7.35
N LEU A 75 15.60 2.61 6.53
CA LEU A 75 15.40 2.38 5.10
C LEU A 75 16.55 2.92 4.22
N ASP A 76 17.56 3.54 4.83
CA ASP A 76 18.73 4.05 4.13
C ASP A 76 19.60 2.88 3.59
N GLY A 77 20.48 3.15 2.64
CA GLY A 77 21.41 2.16 2.09
C GLY A 77 20.78 1.11 1.17
N GLY A 78 19.58 1.35 0.64
CA GLY A 78 18.91 0.47 -0.33
C GLY A 78 17.93 -0.52 0.27
N ASN A 79 17.62 -0.41 1.56
CA ASN A 79 16.61 -1.22 2.25
C ASN A 79 15.16 -0.82 1.88
N HIS A 80 14.97 0.07 0.91
CA HIS A 80 13.68 0.37 0.32
C HIS A 80 13.72 0.18 -1.20
N LYS A 81 12.60 -0.31 -1.74
CA LYS A 81 12.37 -0.32 -3.19
C LYS A 81 12.07 1.11 -3.62
N CYS A 82 13.05 1.81 -4.19
CA CYS A 82 12.81 3.17 -4.62
C CYS A 82 11.93 3.22 -5.87
N ILE A 83 10.83 3.96 -5.76
CA ILE A 83 9.90 4.26 -6.83
C ILE A 83 9.90 5.77 -6.96
N GLU A 84 10.21 6.26 -8.16
CA GLU A 84 10.33 7.69 -8.39
C GLU A 84 9.00 8.40 -8.11
N ARG A 85 9.06 9.49 -7.34
CA ARG A 85 7.93 10.40 -7.07
C ARG A 85 6.69 9.69 -6.52
N ASN A 86 6.87 8.60 -5.76
CA ASN A 86 5.78 7.75 -5.29
C ASN A 86 4.75 8.50 -4.42
N LEU A 87 5.19 9.50 -3.66
CA LEU A 87 4.29 10.31 -2.83
C LEU A 87 3.52 11.39 -3.60
N GLU A 88 3.85 11.62 -4.88
CA GLU A 88 3.16 12.61 -5.72
C GLU A 88 1.87 12.04 -6.34
N CYS A 89 1.06 11.38 -5.51
CA CYS A 89 -0.26 10.92 -5.89
C CYS A 89 -1.24 11.03 -4.72
N ASP A 90 -2.54 10.91 -5.04
CA ASP A 90 -3.60 10.92 -4.04
C ASP A 90 -3.74 9.53 -3.42
N CYS A 91 -4.03 9.49 -2.12
CA CYS A 91 -4.35 8.24 -1.45
C CYS A 91 -5.61 7.62 -2.10
N PRO A 92 -5.58 6.38 -2.63
CA PRO A 92 -6.70 5.74 -3.30
C PRO A 92 -7.90 5.46 -2.38
N ILE A 93 -7.73 5.60 -1.06
CA ILE A 93 -8.79 5.36 -0.08
C ILE A 93 -9.53 6.66 0.29
N CYS A 94 -8.81 7.74 0.59
CA CYS A 94 -9.41 9.01 1.03
C CYS A 94 -9.36 10.15 0.00
N GLY A 95 -8.58 10.01 -1.07
CA GLY A 95 -8.41 11.02 -2.12
C GLY A 95 -7.54 12.23 -1.72
N GLU A 96 -6.91 12.22 -0.55
CA GLU A 96 -6.01 13.29 -0.13
C GLU A 96 -4.62 13.12 -0.74
N TYR A 97 -4.04 14.23 -1.20
CA TYR A 97 -2.70 14.29 -1.77
C TYR A 97 -1.61 13.98 -0.73
N MET A 98 -0.84 12.92 -0.97
CA MET A 98 0.05 12.34 0.05
C MET A 98 1.30 13.17 0.33
N PHE A 99 1.86 13.86 -0.66
CA PHE A 99 3.13 14.59 -0.50
C PHE A 99 3.04 15.70 0.56
N THR A 100 1.93 16.45 0.55
CA THR A 100 1.67 17.59 1.46
C THR A 100 0.78 17.25 2.64
N SER A 101 0.24 16.02 2.72
CA SER A 101 -0.56 15.62 3.86
C SER A 101 0.27 15.62 5.15
N THR A 102 -0.39 15.96 6.25
CA THR A 102 0.16 15.80 7.61
C THR A 102 -0.05 14.38 8.16
N SER A 103 -0.87 13.57 7.49
CA SER A 103 -1.11 12.18 7.84
C SER A 103 0.11 11.32 7.52
N THR A 104 0.46 10.38 8.39
CA THR A 104 1.54 9.43 8.15
C THR A 104 1.24 8.60 6.90
N VAL A 105 2.16 8.59 5.94
CA VAL A 105 2.10 7.74 4.75
C VAL A 105 2.96 6.49 4.99
N ILE A 106 2.47 5.33 4.54
CA ILE A 106 3.22 4.08 4.58
C ILE A 106 3.40 3.50 3.19
N PHE A 107 4.44 2.67 3.03
CA PHE A 107 4.70 1.93 1.80
C PHE A 107 4.35 0.46 2.01
N MET A 108 3.47 -0.07 1.16
CA MET A 108 3.14 -1.50 1.15
C MET A 108 4.27 -2.32 0.51
N PRO A 109 4.33 -3.65 0.68
CA PRO A 109 5.39 -4.49 0.12
C PRO A 109 5.51 -4.42 -1.42
N CYS A 110 4.40 -4.16 -2.11
CA CYS A 110 4.41 -3.95 -3.56
C CYS A 110 5.09 -2.63 -3.99
N GLY A 111 5.25 -1.69 -3.05
CA GLY A 111 5.83 -0.37 -3.22
C GLY A 111 4.81 0.77 -3.28
N HIS A 112 3.52 0.50 -3.50
CA HIS A 112 2.49 1.54 -3.47
C HIS A 112 2.30 2.11 -2.06
N CYS A 113 1.89 3.37 -1.97
CA CYS A 113 1.72 4.06 -0.70
C CYS A 113 0.29 4.54 -0.49
N ILE A 114 -0.13 4.53 0.78
CA ILE A 114 -1.41 5.06 1.28
C ILE A 114 -1.20 5.64 2.69
N HIS A 115 -2.15 6.43 3.21
CA HIS A 115 -2.09 6.85 4.62
C HIS A 115 -2.18 5.66 5.58
N TYR A 116 -1.45 5.72 6.69
CA TYR A 116 -1.44 4.68 7.73
C TYR A 116 -2.84 4.42 8.29
N SER A 117 -3.61 5.47 8.55
CA SER A 117 -5.01 5.37 9.00
C SER A 117 -5.88 4.66 7.96
N CYS A 118 -5.74 5.02 6.68
CA CYS A 118 -6.44 4.36 5.58
C CYS A 118 -6.05 2.88 5.47
N HIS A 119 -4.76 2.56 5.64
CA HIS A 119 -4.28 1.18 5.64
C HIS A 119 -4.91 0.37 6.76
N GLN A 120 -4.88 0.88 7.99
CA GLN A 120 -5.44 0.23 9.19
C GLN A 120 -6.92 -0.15 9.00
N THR A 121 -7.72 0.72 8.37
CA THR A 121 -9.12 0.40 8.05
C THR A 121 -9.23 -0.58 6.88
N TYR A 122 -8.46 -0.37 5.82
CA TYR A 122 -8.57 -1.12 4.58
C TYR A 122 -8.21 -2.61 4.75
N ILE A 123 -7.14 -2.91 5.49
CA ILE A 123 -6.68 -4.30 5.71
C ILE A 123 -7.67 -5.16 6.50
N GLN A 124 -8.65 -4.55 7.17
CA GLN A 124 -9.72 -5.29 7.87
C GLN A 124 -10.68 -5.98 6.89
N THR A 125 -10.69 -5.56 5.62
CA THR A 125 -11.64 -6.04 4.61
C THR A 125 -10.97 -6.62 3.37
N SER A 126 -9.69 -6.29 3.13
CA SER A 126 -8.96 -6.72 1.95
C SER A 126 -7.51 -7.05 2.28
N TYR A 127 -7.02 -8.17 1.77
CA TYR A 127 -5.60 -8.53 1.84
C TYR A 127 -4.80 -8.02 0.63
N GLN A 128 -5.45 -7.35 -0.33
CA GLN A 128 -4.86 -6.95 -1.61
C GLN A 128 -4.59 -5.46 -1.66
N CYS A 129 -3.48 -5.02 -2.25
CA CYS A 129 -3.20 -3.62 -2.51
C CYS A 129 -4.33 -2.96 -3.33
N PRO A 130 -4.87 -1.79 -2.91
CA PRO A 130 -5.95 -1.13 -3.64
C PRO A 130 -5.51 -0.60 -5.02
N THR A 131 -4.20 -0.48 -5.26
CA THR A 131 -3.63 0.05 -6.50
C THR A 131 -3.30 -1.04 -7.51
N CYS A 132 -2.68 -2.15 -7.07
CA CYS A 132 -2.19 -3.20 -7.97
C CYS A 132 -2.68 -4.62 -7.66
N PHE A 133 -3.52 -4.79 -6.64
CA PHE A 133 -4.12 -6.05 -6.23
C PHE A 133 -3.15 -7.14 -5.75
N LYS A 134 -1.84 -6.85 -5.61
CA LYS A 134 -0.89 -7.76 -4.94
C LYS A 134 -1.25 -7.98 -3.48
N SER A 135 -1.01 -9.18 -2.97
CA SER A 135 -1.16 -9.51 -1.55
C SER A 135 -0.26 -8.60 -0.70
N LEU A 136 -0.82 -8.09 0.40
CA LEU A 136 -0.16 -7.14 1.33
C LEU A 136 0.69 -7.85 2.39
N SER A 137 0.54 -9.17 2.51
CA SER A 137 1.12 -10.00 3.55
C SER A 137 1.43 -11.39 3.01
N ASP A 138 2.09 -12.22 3.82
CA ASP A 138 2.18 -13.64 3.54
C ASP A 138 0.78 -14.28 3.64
N MET A 139 0.35 -14.91 2.54
CA MET A 139 -0.96 -15.54 2.41
C MET A 139 -0.87 -17.07 2.41
N THR A 140 0.30 -17.65 2.71
CA THR A 140 0.56 -19.09 2.63
C THR A 140 -0.49 -19.91 3.39
N ASP A 141 -0.74 -19.61 4.66
CA ASP A 141 -1.74 -20.33 5.48
C ASP A 141 -3.17 -20.14 4.98
N TYR A 142 -3.47 -18.96 4.43
CA TYR A 142 -4.78 -18.68 3.85
C TYR A 142 -5.01 -19.49 2.58
N PHE A 143 -4.00 -19.54 1.70
CA PHE A 143 -4.04 -20.33 0.47
C PHE A 143 -4.09 -21.84 0.75
N ALA A 144 -3.39 -22.33 1.78
CA ALA A 144 -3.50 -23.72 2.23
C ALA A 144 -4.92 -24.10 2.69
N ARG A 145 -5.66 -23.17 3.31
CA ARG A 145 -7.09 -23.37 3.63
C ARG A 145 -7.94 -23.46 2.37
N ILE A 146 -7.65 -22.66 1.35
CA ILE A 146 -8.32 -22.75 0.04
C ILE A 146 -8.03 -24.12 -0.59
N ASP A 147 -6.78 -24.59 -0.61
CA ASP A 147 -6.44 -25.93 -1.11
C ASP A 147 -7.29 -27.02 -0.45
N THR A 148 -7.40 -26.97 0.89
CA THR A 148 -8.20 -27.93 1.66
C THR A 148 -9.67 -27.87 1.29
N MET A 149 -10.23 -26.66 1.14
CA MET A 149 -11.61 -26.47 0.71
C MET A 149 -11.85 -27.06 -0.69
N LEU A 150 -10.97 -26.81 -1.65
CA LEU A 150 -11.10 -27.31 -3.02
C LEU A 150 -11.04 -28.84 -3.09
N GLN A 151 -10.28 -29.51 -2.22
CA GLN A 151 -10.24 -30.98 -2.16
C GLN A 151 -11.59 -31.59 -1.79
N HIS A 152 -12.39 -30.90 -0.97
CA HIS A 152 -13.72 -31.34 -0.57
C HIS A 152 -14.83 -30.97 -1.58
N HIS A 153 -14.54 -30.06 -2.51
CA HIS A 153 -15.46 -29.59 -3.55
C HIS A 153 -15.00 -30.08 -4.93
N THR A 154 -15.25 -31.35 -5.24
CA THR A 154 -14.93 -31.89 -6.56
C THR A 154 -15.85 -31.28 -7.64
N MET A 155 -15.25 -30.92 -8.77
CA MET A 155 -16.00 -30.36 -9.89
C MET A 155 -16.92 -31.42 -10.54
N PRO A 156 -18.14 -31.04 -10.95
CA PRO A 156 -19.00 -31.92 -11.73
C PRO A 156 -18.34 -32.35 -13.04
N HIS A 157 -18.70 -33.54 -13.51
CA HIS A 157 -18.06 -34.17 -14.68
C HIS A 157 -18.14 -33.32 -15.96
N GLU A 158 -19.20 -32.51 -16.10
CA GLU A 158 -19.42 -31.62 -17.25
C GLU A 158 -18.34 -30.53 -17.37
N TYR A 159 -17.69 -30.18 -16.26
CA TYR A 159 -16.68 -29.11 -16.16
C TYR A 159 -15.26 -29.65 -15.92
N ALA A 160 -15.10 -30.95 -15.67
CA ALA A 160 -13.82 -31.56 -15.32
C ALA A 160 -12.72 -31.39 -16.39
N HIS A 161 -13.10 -31.20 -17.65
CA HIS A 161 -12.21 -31.02 -18.80
C HIS A 161 -12.10 -29.55 -19.25
N MET A 162 -12.58 -28.62 -18.43
CA MET A 162 -12.42 -27.19 -18.66
C MET A 162 -11.16 -26.67 -17.97
N THR A 163 -10.48 -25.74 -18.62
CA THR A 163 -9.27 -25.10 -18.12
C THR A 163 -9.44 -23.59 -18.13
N SER A 164 -8.86 -22.93 -17.14
CA SER A 164 -8.85 -21.48 -17.01
C SER A 164 -7.46 -20.94 -17.32
N LYS A 165 -7.38 -19.97 -18.23
CA LYS A 165 -6.19 -19.14 -18.41
C LYS A 165 -6.21 -18.03 -17.37
N LEU A 166 -5.13 -17.89 -16.62
CA LEU A 166 -5.04 -17.02 -15.45
C LEU A 166 -3.93 -15.99 -15.60
N TYR A 167 -4.10 -14.86 -14.94
CA TYR A 167 -3.03 -13.95 -14.56
C TYR A 167 -2.94 -13.88 -13.03
N CYS A 168 -1.76 -14.08 -12.46
CA CYS A 168 -1.56 -13.97 -11.01
C CYS A 168 -1.11 -12.55 -10.64
N ASN A 169 -1.79 -11.90 -9.70
CA ASN A 169 -1.42 -10.56 -9.25
C ASN A 169 -0.10 -10.59 -8.44
N ASP A 170 0.18 -11.67 -7.71
CA ASP A 170 1.35 -11.77 -6.84
C ASP A 170 2.64 -11.96 -7.63
N CYS A 171 2.73 -13.01 -8.47
CA CYS A 171 3.93 -13.31 -9.26
C CYS A 171 3.92 -12.69 -10.67
N GLU A 172 2.83 -12.05 -11.08
CA GLU A 172 2.65 -11.42 -12.41
C GLU A 172 2.75 -12.38 -13.60
N GLN A 173 2.75 -13.69 -13.33
CA GLN A 173 2.83 -14.71 -14.38
C GLN A 173 1.46 -15.14 -14.87
N ARG A 174 1.43 -15.52 -16.16
CA ARG A 174 0.29 -16.20 -16.78
C ARG A 174 0.45 -17.69 -16.61
N SER A 175 -0.64 -18.37 -16.25
CA SER A 175 -0.65 -19.82 -16.11
C SER A 175 -2.00 -20.40 -16.51
N THR A 176 -2.08 -21.72 -16.62
CA THR A 176 -3.34 -22.43 -16.85
C THR A 176 -3.62 -23.32 -15.64
N ALA A 177 -4.87 -23.39 -15.20
CA ALA A 177 -5.30 -24.28 -14.14
C ALA A 177 -6.60 -25.00 -14.52
N PRO A 178 -6.91 -26.14 -13.90
CA PRO A 178 -8.25 -26.73 -13.99
C PRO A 178 -9.32 -25.70 -13.60
N TYR A 179 -10.42 -25.65 -14.34
CA TYR A 179 -11.53 -24.77 -14.02
C TYR A 179 -12.22 -25.21 -12.73
N HIS A 180 -12.44 -24.26 -11.82
CA HIS A 180 -13.23 -24.47 -10.60
C HIS A 180 -14.11 -23.26 -10.33
N PHE A 181 -15.33 -23.47 -9.80
CA PHE A 181 -16.30 -22.37 -9.61
C PHE A 181 -15.83 -21.27 -8.65
N LEU A 182 -14.98 -21.63 -7.69
CA LEU A 182 -14.52 -20.74 -6.62
C LEU A 182 -13.13 -20.13 -6.87
N TYR A 183 -12.09 -20.96 -6.98
CA TYR A 183 -10.71 -20.51 -6.97
C TYR A 183 -9.86 -21.23 -8.01
N HIS A 184 -8.83 -20.55 -8.51
CA HIS A 184 -7.91 -21.09 -9.49
C HIS A 184 -6.46 -20.86 -9.03
N ALA A 185 -5.73 -21.95 -8.77
CA ALA A 185 -4.36 -21.89 -8.30
C ALA A 185 -3.42 -21.40 -9.42
N CYS A 186 -2.49 -20.51 -9.08
CA CYS A 186 -1.42 -20.13 -9.98
C CYS A 186 -0.48 -21.33 -10.24
N GLY A 187 -0.09 -21.54 -11.51
CA GLY A 187 0.86 -22.60 -11.87
C GLY A 187 2.25 -22.42 -11.26
N GLU A 188 2.68 -21.17 -11.06
CA GLU A 188 4.04 -20.80 -10.65
C GLU A 188 4.19 -20.71 -9.13
N CYS A 189 3.45 -19.80 -8.49
CA CYS A 189 3.59 -19.55 -7.04
C CYS A 189 2.60 -20.34 -6.17
N LYS A 190 1.70 -21.12 -6.79
CA LYS A 190 0.61 -21.86 -6.13
C LYS A 190 -0.39 -20.99 -5.34
N GLY A 191 -0.27 -19.67 -5.40
CA GLY A 191 -1.21 -18.75 -4.76
C GLY A 191 -2.54 -18.64 -5.50
N TYR A 192 -3.53 -18.08 -4.81
CA TYR A 192 -4.90 -17.93 -5.30
C TYR A 192 -5.29 -16.48 -5.65
N ASN A 193 -4.36 -15.54 -5.55
CA ASN A 193 -4.57 -14.17 -5.99
C ASN A 193 -4.49 -14.07 -7.53
N THR A 194 -5.47 -14.69 -8.21
CA THR A 194 -5.49 -14.86 -9.67
C THR A 194 -6.75 -14.23 -10.28
N LYS A 195 -6.62 -13.75 -11.52
CA LYS A 195 -7.70 -13.29 -12.37
C LYS A 195 -7.88 -14.25 -13.54
N VAL A 196 -9.09 -14.74 -13.73
CA VAL A 196 -9.45 -15.55 -14.90
C VAL A 196 -9.51 -14.65 -16.13
N LEU A 197 -8.77 -15.01 -17.17
CA LEU A 197 -8.70 -14.29 -18.44
C LEU A 197 -9.64 -14.92 -19.47
N SER A 198 -9.64 -16.24 -19.57
CA SER A 198 -10.56 -17.01 -20.39
C SER A 198 -10.74 -18.40 -19.80
N VAL A 199 -11.86 -19.04 -20.15
CA VAL A 199 -12.13 -20.44 -19.82
C VAL A 199 -12.29 -21.18 -21.13
N GLU A 200 -11.53 -22.26 -21.28
CA GLU A 200 -11.49 -23.08 -22.47
C GLU A 200 -12.00 -24.46 -22.14
N LYS A 201 -12.92 -24.98 -22.95
CA LYS A 201 -13.32 -26.38 -22.90
C LYS A 201 -12.34 -27.15 -23.77
N ALA A 202 -11.75 -28.22 -23.26
CA ALA A 202 -10.90 -29.07 -24.09
C ALA A 202 -11.68 -29.49 -25.34
N GLY A 203 -11.23 -28.99 -26.49
CA GLY A 203 -11.93 -29.16 -27.76
C GLY A 203 -11.76 -30.57 -28.29
N VAL A 204 -12.89 -31.20 -28.60
CA VAL A 204 -13.02 -32.21 -29.65
C VAL A 204 -12.31 -31.67 -30.90
N LEU A 205 -11.30 -32.39 -31.38
CA LEU A 205 -10.73 -32.17 -32.69
C LEU A 205 -11.81 -32.51 -33.74
N VAL A 206 -12.44 -31.50 -34.35
CA VAL A 206 -13.17 -31.71 -35.60
C VAL A 206 -12.29 -31.19 -36.72
N GLY A 207 -11.75 -32.13 -37.50
CA GLY A 207 -11.01 -31.85 -38.72
C GLY A 207 -11.93 -31.32 -39.83
N ASP A 208 -11.28 -30.62 -40.75
CA ASP A 208 -11.72 -30.22 -42.09
C ASP A 208 -12.73 -29.07 -42.26
N GLY A 209 -12.18 -27.93 -42.70
CA GLY A 209 -12.56 -27.39 -44.01
C GLY A 209 -13.86 -26.58 -44.14
N ARG A 210 -13.66 -25.28 -44.36
CA ARG A 210 -14.55 -24.26 -44.96
C ARG A 210 -15.56 -23.54 -44.05
N ALA A 211 -15.60 -22.23 -44.33
CA ALA A 211 -16.28 -21.18 -43.60
C ALA A 211 -17.81 -21.28 -43.63
N ALA A 212 -18.43 -20.95 -42.50
CA ALA A 212 -19.78 -20.40 -42.44
C ALA A 212 -19.88 -19.45 -41.24
N ALA A 213 -20.41 -18.25 -41.50
CA ALA A 213 -20.79 -17.28 -40.49
C ALA A 213 -22.16 -17.64 -39.88
N ALA A 214 -22.30 -17.46 -38.56
CA ALA A 214 -23.54 -17.24 -37.80
C ALA A 214 -23.10 -16.88 -36.37
N GLU A 215 -23.15 -15.63 -35.93
CA GLU A 215 -24.29 -14.94 -35.31
C GLU A 215 -24.88 -15.64 -34.07
N ASN A 216 -24.74 -14.94 -32.93
CA ASN A 216 -25.47 -15.02 -31.67
C ASN A 216 -25.68 -16.39 -30.99
N ALA A 217 -24.87 -16.63 -29.96
CA ALA A 217 -25.28 -17.40 -28.79
C ALA A 217 -25.03 -16.54 -27.54
N GLY A 218 -26.10 -16.31 -26.79
CA GLY A 218 -26.19 -15.35 -25.70
C GLY A 218 -25.18 -15.56 -24.58
N ALA A 219 -24.84 -14.44 -23.94
CA ALA A 219 -24.10 -14.40 -22.70
C ALA A 219 -24.71 -15.37 -21.67
N PRO A 220 -23.92 -16.23 -21.00
CA PRO A 220 -24.43 -16.96 -19.86
C PRO A 220 -24.73 -15.97 -18.73
N PRO A 221 -25.80 -16.17 -17.96
CA PRO A 221 -26.23 -15.23 -16.94
C PRO A 221 -25.26 -15.26 -15.76
N GLY A 222 -24.88 -14.07 -15.28
CA GLY A 222 -24.28 -13.88 -13.96
C GLY A 222 -22.83 -14.32 -13.82
N ALA A 223 -21.90 -13.50 -14.33
CA ALA A 223 -20.61 -13.41 -13.68
C ALA A 223 -20.84 -12.89 -12.25
N PRO A 224 -20.49 -13.62 -11.18
CA PRO A 224 -20.51 -13.01 -9.88
C PRO A 224 -19.45 -11.90 -9.91
N ALA A 225 -19.86 -10.71 -9.46
CA ALA A 225 -18.93 -9.69 -9.01
C ALA A 225 -17.88 -10.38 -8.15
N SER A 226 -16.61 -10.05 -8.38
CA SER A 226 -15.45 -10.45 -7.57
C SER A 226 -15.86 -10.80 -6.15
N ASN A 227 -16.04 -12.10 -5.87
CA ASN A 227 -16.42 -12.59 -4.55
C ASN A 227 -15.23 -12.28 -3.65
N GLN A 228 -15.34 -11.16 -2.91
CA GLN A 228 -14.48 -10.87 -1.79
C GLN A 228 -14.74 -11.99 -0.77
N ALA A 229 -13.83 -12.97 -0.75
CA ALA A 229 -13.75 -13.88 0.35
C ALA A 229 -13.57 -13.06 1.65
N PRO A 230 -14.17 -13.47 2.78
CA PRO A 230 -14.00 -12.77 4.03
C PRO A 230 -12.51 -12.62 4.34
N ALA A 231 -12.11 -11.41 4.75
CA ALA A 231 -10.74 -11.09 5.12
C ALA A 231 -10.25 -12.11 6.17
N PRO A 232 -9.03 -12.65 6.01
CA PRO A 232 -8.49 -13.55 7.03
C PRO A 232 -8.29 -12.78 8.34
N PRO A 233 -8.38 -13.45 9.50
CA PRO A 233 -7.96 -12.85 10.76
C PRO A 233 -6.44 -12.59 10.68
N PHE A 234 -6.04 -11.32 10.66
CA PHE A 234 -4.63 -10.94 10.56
C PHE A 234 -3.97 -10.88 11.93
N LEU A 235 -2.90 -11.67 12.08
CA LEU A 235 -1.93 -11.64 13.16
C LEU A 235 -0.94 -10.47 12.96
N ASP A 236 -0.50 -9.91 14.09
CA ASP A 236 0.34 -8.73 14.30
C ASP A 236 1.42 -8.46 13.24
N MET A 237 1.09 -7.69 12.20
CA MET A 237 2.04 -7.16 11.21
C MET A 237 2.75 -5.87 11.66
N GLU A 238 2.28 -5.23 12.73
CA GLU A 238 2.84 -3.94 13.20
C GLU A 238 4.31 -4.04 13.62
N ARG A 239 4.76 -5.21 14.08
CA ARG A 239 6.08 -5.37 14.71
C ARG A 239 7.25 -5.51 13.73
N GLN A 240 6.99 -5.84 12.46
CA GLN A 240 8.06 -6.13 11.49
C GLN A 240 8.45 -4.93 10.62
N GLN A 241 7.57 -3.92 10.49
CA GLN A 241 7.81 -2.76 9.63
C GLN A 241 8.07 -1.46 10.40
N ASN A 242 7.65 -1.38 11.67
CA ASN A 242 7.90 -0.23 12.55
C ASN A 242 8.24 -0.75 13.96
N PRO A 243 9.51 -1.06 14.27
CA PRO A 243 9.87 -1.36 15.65
C PRO A 243 9.58 -0.13 16.53
N PRO A 244 9.04 -0.31 17.75
CA PRO A 244 8.87 0.81 18.67
C PRO A 244 10.23 1.49 18.91
N PRO A 245 10.25 2.82 19.12
CA PRO A 245 11.48 3.51 19.48
C PRO A 245 12.09 2.84 20.72
N PRO A 246 13.43 2.75 20.82
CA PRO A 246 14.07 2.18 21.99
C PRO A 246 13.60 2.93 23.25
N PRO A 247 13.43 2.25 24.39
CA PRO A 247 13.10 2.92 25.64
C PRO A 247 14.16 4.00 25.94
N PRO A 248 13.78 5.11 26.58
CA PRO A 248 14.76 6.12 26.97
C PRO A 248 15.82 5.43 27.84
N ASP A 249 17.09 5.62 27.47
CA ASP A 249 18.22 5.23 28.32
C ASP A 249 18.00 5.89 29.69
N GLU A 250 17.72 5.09 30.71
CA GLU A 250 17.89 5.50 32.10
C GLU A 250 19.40 5.58 32.35
N ALA A 251 20.00 6.68 31.89
CA ALA A 251 21.35 7.05 32.24
C ALA A 251 21.32 7.90 33.52
N LEU A 252 21.96 7.34 34.55
CA LEU A 252 22.43 7.95 35.80
C LEU A 252 22.97 9.38 35.63
#